data_AF-A0A950RCL3-F1
#
_entry.id   AF-A0A950RCL3-F1
#
_cell.length_a   1.000
_cell.length_b   1.000
_cell.length_c   1.000
_cell.angle_alpha   90.00
_cell.angle_beta   90.00
_cell.angle_gamma   90.00
#
_symmetry.space_group_name_H-M   'P 1'
#
loop_
_entity.id
_entity.type
_entity.pdbx_description
1 polymer ?
#
loop_
_entity_poly.entity_id
_entity_poly.type
_entity_poly.pdbx_seq_one_letter_code
_entity_poly.pdbx_strand_id
1 'polypeptide(L)'
;MPLWILRGTFGLIIVGMATALAMTLAEERNNSSSGIIALCVILVAGIAAVSVDLFVHNKQITTISAIYFGLLLGLLLGALFSAALEPFVKDYVKPQLYQGMRLLIILVCCYISTSTLLQTKDEFRFIIPYVEFSKQIKGGRPLVLDTSVIIDGRIADICDTRIIDTKLIVPRFVLQELQAIADSSDKLKRNRGRRGLDMLKRMQNNPKVELEMHEIQLPEYRE
;
A
#
# COMPACT_ATOMS: atom_id res chain seq x y z
N MET A 1 -3.74 -2.34 -17.46
CA MET A 1 -3.81 -1.32 -18.52
C MET A 1 -2.92 -0.10 -18.24
N PRO A 2 -3.04 0.67 -17.14
CA PRO A 2 -2.27 1.91 -16.95
C PRO A 2 -0.75 1.72 -16.80
N LEU A 3 -0.31 0.65 -16.12
CA LEU A 3 1.13 0.33 -15.96
C LEU A 3 1.85 0.05 -17.27
N TRP A 4 1.18 -0.57 -18.25
CA TRP A 4 1.76 -0.84 -19.56
C TRP A 4 1.95 0.44 -20.37
N ILE A 5 1.02 1.40 -20.24
CA ILE A 5 1.14 2.73 -20.86
C ILE A 5 2.34 3.48 -20.27
N LEU A 6 2.47 3.48 -18.94
CA LEU A 6 3.59 4.14 -18.24
C LEU A 6 4.96 3.54 -18.62
N ARG A 7 5.06 2.22 -18.72
CA ARG A 7 6.30 1.55 -19.16
C ARG A 7 6.64 1.88 -20.62
N GLY A 8 5.62 1.93 -21.49
CA GLY A 8 5.77 2.32 -22.89
C GLY A 8 6.26 3.77 -23.05
N THR A 9 5.69 4.71 -22.30
CA THR A 9 6.12 6.12 -22.34
C THR A 9 7.52 6.30 -21.78
N PHE A 10 7.87 5.60 -20.70
CA PHE A 10 9.24 5.60 -20.15
C PHE A 10 10.27 5.07 -21.15
N GLY A 11 9.96 3.98 -21.85
CA GLY A 11 10.82 3.43 -22.90
C GLY A 11 11.07 4.43 -24.04
N LEU A 12 10.03 5.13 -24.50
CA LEU A 12 10.16 6.20 -25.51
C LEU A 12 11.07 7.35 -25.05
N ILE A 13 10.90 7.80 -23.80
CA ILE A 13 11.72 8.87 -23.22
C ILE A 13 13.20 8.44 -23.14
N ILE A 14 13.48 7.20 -22.73
CA ILE A 14 14.84 6.68 -22.65
C ILE A 14 15.50 6.61 -24.02
N VAL A 15 14.80 6.13 -25.05
CA VAL A 15 15.34 6.07 -26.41
C VAL A 15 15.64 7.48 -26.93
N GLY A 16 14.74 8.45 -26.72
CA GLY A 16 14.95 9.84 -27.11
C GLY A 16 16.11 10.51 -26.37
N MET A 17 16.26 10.24 -25.07
CA MET A 17 17.37 10.76 -24.27
C MET A 17 18.71 10.13 -24.66
N ALA A 18 18.72 8.83 -24.96
CA ALA A 18 19.91 8.11 -25.41
C ALA A 18 20.40 8.62 -26.77
N THR A 19 19.51 8.85 -27.73
CA THR A 19 19.89 9.38 -29.05
C THR A 19 20.35 10.84 -28.97
N ALA A 20 19.66 11.68 -28.20
CA ALA A 20 20.06 13.07 -28.00
C ALA A 20 21.46 13.18 -27.38
N LEU A 21 21.74 12.42 -26.31
CA LEU A 21 23.04 12.44 -25.64
C LEU A 21 24.15 11.80 -26.48
N ALA A 22 23.82 10.81 -27.30
CA ALA A 22 24.77 10.22 -28.24
C ALA A 22 25.19 11.21 -29.33
N MET A 23 24.26 12.03 -29.83
CA MET A 23 24.54 13.07 -30.82
C MET A 23 25.43 14.17 -30.23
N THR A 24 25.12 14.68 -29.03
CA THR A 24 25.95 15.73 -28.40
C THR A 24 27.37 15.26 -28.11
N LEU A 25 27.55 14.04 -27.59
CA LEU A 25 28.87 13.49 -27.29
C LEU A 25 29.66 13.06 -28.53
N ALA A 26 28.97 12.71 -29.62
CA ALA A 26 29.63 12.45 -30.90
C ALA A 26 30.16 13.75 -31.53
N GLU A 27 29.40 14.84 -31.39
CA GLU A 27 29.74 16.16 -31.95
C GLU A 27 30.85 16.87 -31.14
N GLU A 28 30.75 16.91 -29.80
CA GLU A 28 31.77 17.54 -28.94
C GLU A 28 33.14 16.87 -29.02
N ARG A 29 33.18 15.54 -29.16
CA ARG A 29 34.41 14.75 -29.06
C ARG A 29 35.00 14.37 -30.42
N ASN A 30 34.33 14.74 -31.52
CA ASN A 30 34.60 14.29 -32.90
C ASN A 30 34.91 12.78 -32.99
N ASN A 31 34.27 12.00 -32.11
CA ASN A 31 34.54 10.58 -31.91
C ASN A 31 33.21 9.85 -31.84
N SER A 32 32.87 9.17 -32.94
CA SER A 32 31.63 8.40 -33.05
C SER A 32 31.54 7.29 -31.97
N SER A 33 32.69 6.78 -31.53
CA SER A 33 32.75 5.71 -30.52
C SER A 33 32.19 6.14 -29.15
N SER A 34 32.41 7.39 -28.72
CA SER A 34 31.87 7.87 -27.43
C SER A 34 30.35 8.05 -27.47
N GLY A 35 29.79 8.43 -28.62
CA GLY A 35 28.33 8.50 -28.78
C GLY A 35 27.68 7.12 -28.71
N ILE A 36 28.27 6.11 -29.37
CA ILE A 36 27.77 4.73 -29.35
C ILE A 36 27.82 4.15 -27.92
N ILE A 37 28.92 4.37 -27.19
CA ILE A 37 29.04 3.90 -25.80
C ILE A 37 27.98 4.54 -24.91
N ALA A 38 27.76 5.85 -25.00
CA ALA A 38 26.75 6.54 -24.21
C ALA A 38 25.33 6.02 -24.50
N LEU A 39 25.02 5.77 -25.78
CA LEU A 39 23.74 5.19 -26.21
C LEU A 39 23.53 3.80 -25.58
N CYS A 40 24.53 2.93 -25.69
CA CYS A 40 24.47 1.58 -25.12
C CYS A 40 24.28 1.61 -23.60
N VAL A 41 25.00 2.47 -22.88
CA VAL A 41 24.90 2.58 -21.42
C VAL A 41 23.49 3.00 -20.99
N ILE A 42 22.90 4.01 -21.64
CA ILE A 42 21.58 4.53 -21.28
C ILE A 42 20.48 3.51 -21.58
N LEU A 43 20.56 2.83 -22.73
CA LEU A 43 19.59 1.78 -23.08
C LEU A 43 19.68 0.59 -22.11
N VAL A 44 20.88 0.14 -21.76
CA VAL A 44 21.06 -0.96 -20.80
C VAL A 44 20.52 -0.58 -19.42
N ALA A 45 20.80 0.63 -18.94
CA ALA A 45 20.27 1.13 -17.68
C ALA A 45 18.74 1.21 -17.69
N GLY A 46 18.15 1.67 -18.80
CA GLY A 46 16.70 1.73 -18.98
C GLY A 46 16.04 0.36 -18.98
N ILE A 47 16.61 -0.60 -19.71
CA ILE A 47 16.13 -1.99 -19.73
C ILE A 47 16.22 -2.58 -18.33
N ALA A 48 17.34 -2.41 -17.63
CA ALA A 48 17.50 -2.90 -16.26
C ALA A 48 16.44 -2.32 -15.31
N ALA A 49 16.13 -1.02 -15.40
CA ALA A 49 15.09 -0.39 -14.59
C ALA A 49 13.70 -0.98 -14.85
N VAL A 50 13.33 -1.18 -16.12
CA VAL A 50 12.06 -1.81 -16.50
C VAL A 50 12.01 -3.28 -16.07
N SER A 51 13.12 -4.01 -16.21
CA SER A 51 13.23 -5.39 -15.75
C SER A 51 13.02 -5.49 -14.24
N VAL A 52 13.65 -4.64 -13.43
CA VAL A 52 13.43 -4.60 -11.97
C VAL A 52 11.96 -4.30 -11.64
N ASP A 53 11.33 -3.37 -12.37
CA ASP A 53 9.90 -3.08 -12.19
C ASP A 53 8.98 -4.25 -12.57
N LEU A 54 9.39 -5.06 -13.55
CA LEU A 54 8.68 -6.27 -13.95
C LEU A 54 8.85 -7.41 -12.94
N PHE A 55 10.03 -7.62 -12.36
CA PHE A 55 10.25 -8.73 -11.42
C PHE A 55 9.57 -8.50 -10.07
N VAL A 56 9.48 -7.25 -9.61
CA VAL A 56 8.92 -6.93 -8.29
C VAL A 56 7.40 -6.74 -8.38
N HIS A 57 6.66 -7.84 -8.26
CA HIS A 57 5.20 -7.87 -8.43
C HIS A 57 4.40 -7.35 -7.22
N ASN A 58 4.97 -7.35 -6.00
CA ASN A 58 4.27 -6.97 -4.76
C ASN A 58 5.03 -5.88 -3.97
N LYS A 59 5.06 -4.66 -4.51
CA LYS A 59 5.66 -3.53 -3.79
C LYS A 59 4.71 -3.07 -2.68
N GLN A 60 4.98 -3.47 -1.44
CA GLN A 60 4.31 -2.88 -0.29
C GLN A 60 4.65 -1.39 -0.26
N ILE A 61 3.63 -0.53 -0.23
CA ILE A 61 3.89 0.90 -0.30
C ILE A 61 4.64 1.39 0.94
N THR A 62 4.47 0.73 2.08
CA THR A 62 5.27 0.94 3.30
C THR A 62 6.77 0.77 3.05
N THR A 63 7.16 -0.17 2.20
CA THR A 63 8.56 -0.42 1.85
C THR A 63 9.08 0.67 0.91
N ILE A 64 8.26 1.10 -0.06
CA ILE A 64 8.62 2.21 -0.95
C ILE A 64 8.78 3.52 -0.17
N SER A 65 7.83 3.84 0.72
CA SER A 65 7.88 5.05 1.53
C SER A 65 9.05 5.04 2.49
N ALA A 66 9.35 3.89 3.13
CA ALA A 66 10.50 3.76 4.01
C ALA A 66 11.83 3.99 3.27
N ILE A 67 11.98 3.46 2.04
CA ILE A 67 13.17 3.70 1.21
C ILE A 67 13.26 5.18 0.84
N TYR A 68 12.16 5.79 0.38
CA TYR A 68 12.13 7.19 -0.01
C TYR A 68 12.49 8.14 1.15
N PHE A 69 11.81 8.01 2.29
CA PHE A 69 12.08 8.82 3.47
C PHE A 69 13.47 8.54 4.04
N GLY A 70 13.93 7.29 4.00
CA GLY A 70 15.27 6.93 4.47
C GLY A 70 16.39 7.55 3.63
N LEU A 71 16.22 7.57 2.30
CA LEU A 71 17.16 8.27 1.41
C LEU A 71 17.13 9.78 1.64
N LEU A 72 15.94 10.37 1.77
CA LEU A 72 15.80 11.82 2.02
C LEU A 72 16.45 12.22 3.35
N LEU A 73 16.10 11.50 4.43
CA LEU A 73 16.65 11.73 5.76
C LEU A 73 18.16 11.44 5.81
N GLY A 74 18.62 10.37 5.16
CA GLY A 74 20.04 10.03 5.07
C GLY A 74 20.87 11.06 4.32
N LEU A 75 20.35 11.60 3.21
CA LEU A 75 20.98 12.71 2.49
C LEU A 75 21.04 13.98 3.34
N LEU A 76 19.94 14.31 4.03
CA LEU A 76 19.88 15.47 4.93
C LEU A 76 20.89 15.34 6.07
N LEU A 77 20.85 14.23 6.82
CA LEU A 77 21.75 13.98 7.94
C LEU A 77 23.20 13.89 7.48
N GLY A 78 23.47 13.19 6.38
CA GLY A 78 24.82 13.08 5.82
C GLY A 78 25.40 14.43 5.41
N ALA A 79 24.58 15.31 4.81
CA ALA A 79 24.97 16.66 4.48
C ALA A 79 25.23 17.51 5.73
N LEU A 80 24.35 17.43 6.74
CA LEU A 80 24.52 18.14 8.01
C LEU A 80 25.78 17.68 8.77
N PHE A 81 26.00 16.37 8.87
CA PHE A 81 27.20 15.81 9.48
C PHE A 81 28.46 16.24 8.73
N SER A 82 28.48 16.12 7.40
CA SER A 82 29.63 16.55 6.60
C SER A 82 29.90 18.06 6.77
N ALA A 83 28.87 18.90 6.83
CA ALA A 83 29.03 20.33 7.03
C ALA A 83 29.52 20.67 8.45
N ALA A 84 29.05 19.96 9.47
CA ALA A 84 29.50 20.12 10.85
C ALA A 84 30.97 19.70 11.05
N LEU A 85 31.43 18.69 10.29
CA LEU A 85 32.82 18.20 10.30
C LEU A 85 33.78 19.07 9.48
N GLU A 86 33.28 19.86 8.53
CA GLU A 86 34.09 20.70 7.64
C GLU A 86 35.14 21.57 8.38
N PRO A 87 34.79 22.39 9.38
CA PRO A 87 35.77 23.27 10.03
C PRO A 87 36.87 22.53 10.79
N PHE A 88 36.64 21.27 11.16
CA PHE A 88 37.62 20.48 11.92
C PHE A 88 38.57 19.70 11.03
N VAL A 89 38.14 19.34 9.82
CA VAL A 89 38.85 18.36 8.97
C VAL A 89 39.47 19.02 7.74
N LYS A 90 38.86 20.08 7.20
CA LYS A 90 39.22 20.66 5.89
C LYS A 90 40.66 21.16 5.81
N ASP A 91 41.18 21.74 6.89
CA ASP A 91 42.53 22.33 6.90
C ASP A 91 43.65 21.27 7.03
N TYR A 92 43.31 20.08 7.53
CA TYR A 92 44.28 19.00 7.78
C TYR A 92 44.33 17.95 6.65
N VAL A 93 43.36 17.98 5.73
CA VAL A 93 43.14 16.92 4.73
C VAL A 93 43.20 17.50 3.32
N LYS A 94 43.88 16.78 2.41
CA LYS A 94 43.94 17.17 0.99
C LYS A 94 42.52 17.27 0.40
N PRO A 95 42.27 18.24 -0.52
CA PRO A 95 40.92 18.47 -1.08
C PRO A 95 40.25 17.23 -1.68
N GLN A 96 41.03 16.37 -2.37
CA GLN A 96 40.51 15.14 -2.96
C GLN A 96 40.05 14.12 -1.91
N LEU A 97 40.80 14.01 -0.80
CA LEU A 97 40.47 13.08 0.28
C LEU A 97 39.27 13.60 1.08
N TYR A 98 39.16 14.92 1.29
CA TYR A 98 37.98 15.54 1.92
C TYR A 98 36.70 15.27 1.11
N GLN A 99 36.74 15.42 -0.22
CA GLN A 99 35.61 15.09 -1.08
C GLN A 99 35.21 13.61 -0.97
N GLY A 100 36.19 12.69 -0.95
CA GLY A 100 35.93 11.27 -0.75
C GLY A 100 35.29 10.97 0.60
N MET A 101 35.81 11.56 1.68
CA MET A 101 35.24 11.41 3.02
C MET A 101 33.81 11.95 3.11
N ARG A 102 33.53 13.10 2.51
CA ARG A 102 32.17 13.68 2.44
C ARG A 102 31.18 12.74 1.76
N LEU A 103 31.54 12.17 0.61
CA LEU A 103 30.70 11.21 -0.10
C LEU A 103 30.49 9.93 0.71
N LEU A 104 31.54 9.45 1.38
CA LEU A 104 31.46 8.27 2.24
C LEU A 104 30.53 8.49 3.42
N ILE A 105 30.60 9.64 4.09
CA ILE A 105 29.69 10.00 5.20
C ILE A 105 28.23 10.00 4.71
N ILE A 106 27.96 10.64 3.57
CA ILE A 106 26.61 10.69 3.00
C ILE A 106 26.11 9.29 2.68
N LEU A 107 26.94 8.46 2.05
CA LEU A 107 26.58 7.09 1.69
C LEU A 107 26.26 6.23 2.93
N VAL A 108 27.08 6.33 3.97
CA VAL A 108 26.86 5.61 5.24
C VAL A 108 25.57 6.09 5.91
N CYS A 109 25.32 7.40 5.96
CA CYS A 109 24.09 7.96 6.52
C CYS A 109 22.85 7.51 5.74
N CYS A 110 22.89 7.46 4.41
CA CYS A 110 21.81 6.91 3.58
C CYS A 110 21.52 5.45 3.92
N TYR A 111 22.56 4.62 4.00
CA TYR A 111 22.40 3.21 4.34
C TYR A 111 21.78 3.01 5.73
N ILE A 112 22.30 3.70 6.75
CA ILE A 112 21.80 3.59 8.12
C ILE A 112 20.33 4.05 8.20
N SER A 113 20.01 5.23 7.66
CA SER A 113 18.64 5.78 7.70
C SER A 113 17.62 4.90 6.96
N THR A 114 17.95 4.39 5.77
CA THR A 114 17.06 3.47 5.04
C THR A 114 16.94 2.14 5.76
N SER A 115 18.01 1.61 6.33
CA SER A 115 18.00 0.34 7.06
C SER A 115 17.13 0.42 8.33
N THR A 116 17.27 1.49 9.12
CA THR A 116 16.47 1.67 10.34
C THR A 116 14.99 1.87 10.02
N LEU A 117 14.65 2.67 9.01
CA LEU A 117 13.26 2.87 8.57
C LEU A 117 12.63 1.60 8.00
N LEU A 118 13.41 0.74 7.33
CA LEU A 118 12.92 -0.54 6.85
C LEU A 118 12.71 -1.55 7.98
N GLN A 119 13.59 -1.58 8.99
CA GLN A 119 13.45 -2.46 10.15
C GLN A 119 12.25 -2.09 11.03
N THR A 120 11.92 -0.80 11.08
CA THR A 120 10.84 -0.26 11.94
C THR A 120 9.52 -0.05 11.21
N LYS A 121 9.45 -0.34 9.89
CA LYS A 121 8.30 -0.03 9.02
C LYS A 121 6.98 -0.64 9.50
N ASP A 122 7.03 -1.75 10.22
CA ASP A 122 5.86 -2.48 10.72
C ASP A 122 5.38 -1.95 12.09
N GLU A 123 6.26 -1.29 12.85
CA GLU A 123 5.94 -0.60 14.12
C GLU A 123 5.38 0.82 13.87
N PHE A 124 5.81 1.48 12.79
CA PHE A 124 5.40 2.85 12.43
C PHE A 124 4.00 2.98 11.80
N ARG A 125 3.23 1.90 11.68
CA ARG A 125 1.82 1.94 11.22
C ARG A 125 0.91 2.85 12.06
N PHE A 126 1.38 3.31 13.22
CA PHE A 126 0.64 4.21 14.13
C PHE A 126 0.93 5.72 13.91
N ILE A 127 2.04 6.11 13.27
CA ILE A 127 2.52 7.52 13.25
C ILE A 127 2.40 8.20 11.89
N ILE A 128 2.44 7.45 10.79
CA ILE A 128 2.06 7.98 9.48
C ILE A 128 0.63 7.52 9.26
N PRO A 129 -0.41 8.39 9.38
CA PRO A 129 -1.71 8.06 8.85
C PRO A 129 -1.48 7.92 7.36
N TYR A 130 -1.35 6.67 6.95
CA TYR A 130 -1.45 6.29 5.58
C TYR A 130 -2.82 6.81 5.20
N VAL A 131 -2.87 7.93 4.47
CA VAL A 131 -4.11 8.42 3.88
C VAL A 131 -4.38 7.42 2.77
N GLU A 132 -4.82 6.25 3.19
CA GLU A 132 -5.41 5.25 2.36
C GLU A 132 -6.61 6.01 1.81
N PHE A 133 -6.49 6.46 0.56
CA PHE A 133 -7.65 6.68 -0.28
C PHE A 133 -8.33 5.32 -0.55
N SER A 134 -8.55 4.51 0.49
CA SER A 134 -9.75 3.72 0.55
C SER A 134 -10.86 4.75 0.38
N LYS A 135 -11.60 4.63 -0.73
CA LYS A 135 -12.91 5.27 -0.90
C LYS A 135 -13.52 5.48 0.47
N GLN A 136 -13.72 6.75 0.85
CA GLN A 136 -14.45 7.19 2.04
C GLN A 136 -15.05 6.01 2.79
N ILE A 137 -14.38 5.60 3.87
CA ILE A 137 -14.85 4.55 4.75
C ILE A 137 -16.21 5.03 5.23
N LYS A 138 -17.25 4.51 4.59
CA LYS A 138 -18.58 4.52 5.14
C LYS A 138 -18.45 3.85 6.50
N GLY A 139 -18.55 4.70 7.52
CA GLY A 139 -18.81 4.39 8.92
C GLY A 139 -17.99 3.28 9.58
N GLY A 140 -17.13 3.68 10.52
CA GLY A 140 -16.88 2.93 11.76
C GLY A 140 -16.33 1.51 11.66
N ARG A 141 -16.20 0.85 12.81
CA ARG A 141 -15.85 -0.57 12.90
C ARG A 141 -17.04 -1.40 12.38
N PRO A 142 -16.80 -2.53 11.69
CA PRO A 142 -17.89 -3.38 11.24
C PRO A 142 -18.71 -3.89 12.44
N LEU A 143 -20.03 -3.96 12.27
CA LEU A 143 -20.95 -4.45 13.30
C LEU A 143 -21.33 -5.89 12.99
N VAL A 144 -21.17 -6.77 13.97
CA VAL A 144 -21.61 -8.17 13.85
C VAL A 144 -23.06 -8.27 14.27
N LEU A 145 -23.89 -8.86 13.41
CA LEU A 145 -25.31 -9.09 13.69
C LEU A 145 -25.53 -10.50 14.25
N ASP A 146 -26.34 -10.57 15.29
CA ASP A 146 -26.81 -11.80 15.91
C ASP A 146 -28.23 -12.18 15.43
N THR A 147 -28.62 -13.44 15.63
CA THR A 147 -29.95 -14.00 15.30
C THR A 147 -31.07 -13.15 15.91
N SER A 148 -30.92 -12.75 17.17
CA SER A 148 -31.93 -11.97 17.90
C SER A 148 -32.23 -10.61 17.25
N VAL A 149 -31.18 -9.89 16.84
CA VAL A 149 -31.27 -8.57 16.20
C VAL A 149 -31.95 -8.66 14.83
N ILE A 150 -31.66 -9.73 14.08
CA ILE A 150 -32.28 -9.98 12.77
C ILE A 150 -33.76 -10.33 12.91
N ILE A 151 -34.13 -11.17 13.89
CA ILE A 151 -35.53 -11.54 14.13
C ILE A 151 -36.37 -10.33 14.54
N ASP A 152 -35.82 -9.42 15.35
CA ASP A 152 -36.50 -8.20 15.78
C ASP A 152 -36.82 -7.27 14.61
N GLY A 153 -35.90 -7.18 13.64
CA GLY A 153 -36.11 -6.53 12.33
C GLY A 153 -35.95 -5.01 12.32
N ARG A 154 -35.96 -4.35 13.48
CA ARG A 154 -35.76 -2.88 13.59
C ARG A 154 -34.40 -2.43 13.03
N ILE A 155 -33.39 -3.31 13.05
CA ILE A 155 -32.09 -3.02 12.45
C ILE A 155 -32.21 -2.68 10.95
N ALA A 156 -33.08 -3.35 10.20
CA ALA A 156 -33.27 -3.10 8.78
C ALA A 156 -33.83 -1.69 8.53
N ASP A 157 -34.77 -1.24 9.37
CA ASP A 157 -35.35 0.10 9.27
C ASP A 157 -34.34 1.18 9.70
N ILE A 158 -33.51 0.92 10.71
CA ILE A 158 -32.43 1.83 11.10
C ILE A 158 -31.40 1.94 9.96
N CYS A 159 -31.05 0.84 9.31
CA CYS A 159 -30.17 0.86 8.14
C CYS A 159 -30.75 1.66 6.97
N ASP A 160 -32.07 1.66 6.79
CA ASP A 160 -32.74 2.48 5.77
C ASP A 160 -32.58 4.00 5.99
N THR A 161 -32.50 4.44 7.25
CA THR A 161 -32.30 5.85 7.62
C THR A 161 -30.88 6.36 7.39
N ARG A 162 -29.90 5.48 7.10
CA ARG A 162 -28.45 5.78 7.04
C ARG A 162 -27.85 6.33 8.33
N ILE A 163 -28.50 6.17 9.48
CA ILE A 163 -27.87 6.46 10.78
C ILE A 163 -26.70 5.47 11.01
N ILE A 164 -26.84 4.23 10.56
CA ILE A 164 -25.77 3.23 10.53
C ILE A 164 -25.28 3.10 9.09
N ASP A 165 -24.12 3.67 8.79
CA ASP A 165 -23.42 3.56 7.49
C ASP A 165 -22.16 2.69 7.62
N THR A 166 -22.16 1.73 8.54
CA THR A 166 -21.04 0.79 8.75
C THR A 166 -21.31 -0.55 8.07
N LYS A 167 -20.25 -1.27 7.69
CA LYS A 167 -20.37 -2.65 7.20
C LYS A 167 -21.00 -3.56 8.25
N LEU A 168 -22.00 -4.35 7.85
CA LEU A 168 -22.67 -5.33 8.70
C LEU A 168 -22.16 -6.73 8.37
N ILE A 169 -21.70 -7.46 9.38
CA ILE A 169 -21.20 -8.83 9.25
C ILE A 169 -22.23 -9.78 9.82
N VAL A 170 -22.65 -10.75 9.02
CA VAL A 170 -23.52 -11.86 9.46
C VAL A 170 -22.71 -13.15 9.42
N PRO A 171 -22.39 -13.75 10.57
CA PRO A 171 -21.73 -15.05 10.62
C PRO A 171 -22.60 -16.15 10.02
N ARG A 172 -21.99 -17.15 9.39
CA ARG A 172 -22.73 -18.26 8.75
C ARG A 172 -23.58 -19.08 9.73
N PHE A 173 -23.18 -19.21 10.99
CA PHE A 173 -23.97 -19.90 12.01
C PHE A 173 -25.29 -19.19 12.35
N VAL A 174 -25.35 -17.85 12.24
CA VAL A 174 -26.57 -17.07 12.46
C VAL A 174 -27.63 -17.42 11.40
N LEU A 175 -27.20 -17.59 10.14
CA LEU A 175 -28.10 -18.06 9.07
C LEU A 175 -28.64 -19.46 9.35
N GLN A 176 -27.78 -20.37 9.85
CA GLN A 176 -28.18 -21.74 10.21
C GLN A 176 -29.17 -21.74 11.37
N GLU A 177 -28.97 -20.91 12.38
CA GLU A 177 -29.89 -20.78 13.51
C GLU A 177 -31.26 -20.23 13.05
N LEU A 178 -31.27 -19.19 12.21
CA LEU A 178 -32.52 -18.66 11.62
C LEU A 178 -33.27 -19.72 10.83
N GLN A 179 -32.58 -20.54 10.04
CA GLN A 179 -33.16 -21.67 9.31
C GLN A 179 -33.73 -22.73 10.26
N ALA A 180 -32.97 -23.14 11.28
CA ALA A 180 -33.44 -24.11 12.27
C ALA A 180 -34.69 -23.61 13.03
N ILE A 181 -34.75 -22.32 13.37
CA ILE A 181 -35.93 -21.70 13.98
C ILE A 181 -37.11 -21.69 13.00
N ALA A 182 -36.85 -21.40 11.71
CA ALA A 182 -37.87 -21.40 10.66
C ALA A 182 -38.43 -22.81 10.37
N ASP A 183 -37.67 -23.86 10.63
CA ASP A 183 -38.08 -25.26 10.47
C ASP A 183 -38.64 -25.88 11.75
N SER A 184 -38.77 -25.11 12.83
CA SER A 184 -39.34 -25.57 14.09
C SER A 184 -40.80 -26.03 13.95
N SER A 185 -41.19 -27.06 14.71
CA SER A 185 -42.56 -27.57 14.79
C SER A 185 -43.52 -26.53 15.41
N ASP A 186 -43.02 -25.72 16.33
CA ASP A 186 -43.76 -24.62 16.95
C ASP A 186 -44.05 -23.51 15.91
N LYS A 187 -45.34 -23.25 15.70
CA LYS A 187 -45.84 -22.25 14.74
C LYS A 187 -45.29 -20.84 15.04
N LEU A 188 -45.17 -20.46 16.31
CA LEU A 188 -44.67 -19.13 16.70
C LEU A 188 -43.18 -19.00 16.40
N LYS A 189 -42.38 -20.01 16.73
CA LYS A 189 -40.94 -20.04 16.40
C LYS A 189 -40.72 -20.01 14.89
N ARG A 190 -41.44 -20.86 14.15
CA ARG A 190 -41.39 -20.90 12.68
C ARG A 190 -41.70 -19.55 12.04
N ASN A 191 -42.73 -18.86 12.51
CA ASN A 191 -43.07 -17.52 12.01
C ASN A 191 -41.96 -16.49 12.29
N ARG A 192 -41.31 -16.56 13.46
CA ARG A 192 -40.18 -15.68 13.80
C ARG A 192 -38.94 -15.96 12.95
N GLY A 193 -38.58 -17.22 12.74
CA GLY A 193 -37.46 -17.62 11.90
C GLY A 193 -37.64 -17.17 10.45
N ARG A 194 -38.83 -17.38 9.88
CA ARG A 194 -39.18 -16.90 8.54
C ARG A 194 -39.08 -15.38 8.43
N ARG A 195 -39.61 -14.64 9.42
CA ARG A 195 -39.48 -13.17 9.47
C ARG A 195 -38.01 -12.73 9.50
N GLY A 196 -37.16 -13.39 10.27
CA GLY A 196 -35.73 -13.08 10.33
C GLY A 196 -35.03 -13.30 8.98
N LEU A 197 -35.33 -14.42 8.29
CA LEU A 197 -34.82 -14.69 6.94
C LEU A 197 -35.29 -13.63 5.92
N ASP A 198 -36.54 -13.20 6.01
CA ASP A 198 -37.09 -12.14 5.15
C ASP A 198 -36.38 -10.78 5.39
N MET A 199 -36.10 -10.44 6.65
CA MET A 199 -35.35 -9.22 7.00
C MET A 199 -33.91 -9.27 6.52
N LEU A 200 -33.23 -10.42 6.66
CA LEU A 200 -31.88 -10.60 6.13
C LEU A 200 -31.85 -10.41 4.61
N LYS A 201 -32.81 -11.01 3.89
CA LYS A 201 -32.94 -10.87 2.44
C LYS A 201 -33.26 -9.43 2.02
N ARG A 202 -34.10 -8.72 2.78
CA ARG A 202 -34.38 -7.29 2.58
C ARG A 202 -33.10 -6.45 2.72
N MET A 203 -32.31 -6.68 3.76
CA MET A 203 -31.03 -5.97 3.97
C MET A 203 -30.01 -6.29 2.88
N GLN A 204 -29.92 -7.56 2.46
CA GLN A 204 -29.00 -7.98 1.38
C GLN A 204 -29.33 -7.34 0.03
N ASN A 205 -30.63 -7.15 -0.26
CA ASN A 205 -31.09 -6.53 -1.51
C ASN A 205 -31.10 -5.00 -1.45
N ASN A 206 -30.76 -4.40 -0.31
CA ASN A 206 -30.79 -2.95 -0.14
C ASN A 206 -29.45 -2.34 -0.57
N PRO A 207 -29.41 -1.52 -1.65
CA PRO A 207 -28.16 -0.91 -2.11
C PRO A 207 -27.57 0.10 -1.12
N LYS A 208 -28.32 0.49 -0.08
CA LYS A 208 -27.85 1.37 0.98
C LYS A 208 -27.07 0.63 2.07
N VAL A 209 -27.17 -0.69 2.15
CA VAL A 209 -26.61 -1.52 3.23
C VAL A 209 -25.48 -2.38 2.68
N GLU A 210 -24.31 -2.29 3.30
CA GLU A 210 -23.19 -3.18 2.99
C GLU A 210 -23.23 -4.37 3.95
N LEU A 211 -23.78 -5.49 3.47
CA LEU A 211 -23.91 -6.73 4.24
C LEU A 211 -22.95 -7.78 3.69
N GLU A 212 -22.11 -8.33 4.56
CA GLU A 212 -21.16 -9.41 4.26
C GLU A 212 -21.45 -10.65 5.09
N MET A 213 -21.50 -11.79 4.41
CA MET A 213 -21.59 -13.10 5.07
C MET A 213 -20.18 -13.57 5.37
N HIS A 214 -19.86 -13.85 6.64
CA HIS A 214 -18.52 -14.29 7.05
C HIS A 214 -18.53 -15.74 7.54
N GLU A 215 -17.58 -16.53 7.03
CA GLU A 215 -17.32 -17.88 7.49
C GLU A 215 -16.41 -17.84 8.71
N ILE A 216 -17.02 -17.78 9.90
CA ILE A 216 -16.31 -18.02 11.16
C ILE A 216 -16.63 -19.46 11.55
N GLN A 217 -15.62 -20.33 11.52
CA GLN A 217 -15.69 -21.62 12.19
C GLN A 217 -15.55 -21.35 13.68
N LEU A 218 -16.63 -21.55 14.45
CA LEU A 218 -16.54 -21.50 15.90
C LEU A 218 -15.60 -22.63 16.34
N PRO A 219 -14.61 -22.38 17.22
CA PRO A 219 -13.83 -23.46 17.81
C PRO A 219 -14.79 -24.41 18.52
N GLU A 220 -14.71 -25.71 18.22
CA GLU A 220 -15.47 -26.74 18.92
C GLU A 220 -15.09 -26.69 20.40
N TYR A 221 -15.95 -26.10 21.23
CA TYR A 221 -15.86 -26.29 22.66
C TYR A 221 -16.25 -27.74 22.94
N ARG A 222 -15.26 -28.58 23.25
CA ARG A 222 -15.49 -29.87 23.89
C ARG A 222 -16.08 -29.60 25.28
N GLU A 223 -17.36 -29.89 25.45
CA GLU A 223 -17.96 -30.12 26.77
C GLU A 223 -17.35 -31.38 27.43
#